data_AF-A0A945FWY9-F1
#
_entry.id   AF-A0A945FWY9-F1
#
_cell.length_a   1.000
_cell.length_b   1.000
_cell.length_c   1.000
_cell.angle_alpha   90.00
_cell.angle_beta   90.00
_cell.angle_gamma   90.00
#
_symmetry.space_group_name_H-M   'P 1'
#
loop_
_entity.id
_entity.type
_entity.pdbx_description
1 polymer ?
#
loop_
_entity_poly.entity_id
_entity_poly.type
_entity_poly.pdbx_seq_one_letter_code
_entity_poly.pdbx_strand_id
1 'polypeptide(L)'
;MSHDWKRKKTTFRIRRNSILGIGVFSGIALVVTIVILNKGENVTTQLSQSSAKAVRVIDGDTIDIDSNRFRLFGIDAPEKGQPCSRNNVPYDCGSASKEHMKFIISGAIIECGERGKDRWGRYIGICTADGEDISRLMVRHG
;
A
#
# COMPACT_ATOMS: atom_id res chain seq x y z
N MET A 1 -38.71 -56.70 -44.78
CA MET A 1 -37.27 -56.41 -44.54
C MET A 1 -37.18 -54.97 -44.08
N SER A 2 -37.13 -54.74 -42.77
CA SER A 2 -35.93 -54.59 -41.91
C SER A 2 -35.78 -53.08 -41.62
N HIS A 3 -35.46 -52.54 -40.44
CA HIS A 3 -35.16 -53.05 -39.11
C HIS A 3 -35.69 -52.04 -38.08
N ASP A 4 -36.03 -52.57 -36.91
CA ASP A 4 -36.25 -51.87 -35.64
C ASP A 4 -35.07 -50.92 -35.28
N TRP A 5 -35.37 -49.73 -34.76
CA TRP A 5 -34.52 -49.12 -33.73
C TRP A 5 -35.31 -48.14 -32.83
N LYS A 6 -35.78 -48.66 -31.69
CA LYS A 6 -36.25 -47.90 -30.53
C LYS A 6 -35.24 -46.87 -30.01
N ARG A 7 -35.69 -45.64 -29.79
CA ARG A 7 -35.11 -44.73 -28.78
C ARG A 7 -36.19 -44.33 -27.77
N LYS A 8 -36.11 -44.88 -26.55
CA LYS A 8 -36.86 -44.37 -25.39
C LYS A 8 -36.13 -43.16 -24.83
N LYS A 9 -36.80 -42.01 -24.72
CA LYS A 9 -36.38 -40.89 -23.88
C LYS A 9 -37.47 -40.56 -22.87
N THR A 10 -37.15 -40.95 -21.64
CA THR A 10 -37.64 -40.55 -20.31
C THR A 10 -38.56 -39.33 -20.25
N THR A 11 -39.79 -39.57 -19.82
CA THR A 11 -40.75 -38.55 -19.40
C THR A 11 -40.39 -38.01 -18.01
N PHE A 12 -39.77 -36.84 -17.93
CA PHE A 12 -39.66 -36.10 -16.66
C PHE A 12 -40.95 -35.28 -16.47
N ARG A 13 -41.89 -35.80 -15.68
CA ARG A 13 -43.15 -35.12 -15.34
C ARG A 13 -42.97 -34.33 -14.06
N ILE A 14 -42.94 -33.00 -14.18
CA ILE A 14 -43.06 -32.07 -13.06
C ILE A 14 -44.45 -32.25 -12.44
N ARG A 15 -44.53 -32.60 -11.14
CA ARG A 15 -45.81 -32.63 -10.41
C ARG A 15 -46.10 -31.25 -9.83
N ARG A 16 -47.25 -30.70 -10.24
CA ARG A 16 -47.89 -29.47 -9.75
C ARG A 16 -48.19 -29.55 -8.25
N ASN A 17 -47.87 -28.46 -7.56
CA ASN A 17 -48.37 -27.91 -6.30
C ASN A 17 -49.27 -28.77 -5.40
N SER A 18 -48.82 -28.89 -4.15
CA SER A 18 -49.67 -29.17 -2.98
C SER A 18 -49.44 -28.07 -1.94
N ILE A 19 -50.03 -26.88 -2.13
CA ILE A 19 -50.10 -25.87 -1.07
C ILE A 19 -51.31 -26.24 -0.21
N LEU A 20 -51.10 -27.08 0.80
CA LEU A 20 -52.09 -27.34 1.84
C LEU A 20 -51.35 -27.49 3.18
N GLY A 21 -51.45 -26.43 4.00
CA GLY A 21 -51.40 -26.56 5.45
C GLY A 21 -50.04 -26.40 6.13
N ILE A 22 -49.51 -25.17 6.23
CA ILE A 22 -48.61 -24.79 7.34
C ILE A 22 -48.95 -23.35 7.79
N GLY A 23 -50.16 -23.16 8.29
CA GLY A 23 -50.68 -21.87 8.76
C GLY A 23 -50.20 -21.40 10.14
N VAL A 24 -49.24 -22.08 10.78
CA VAL A 24 -48.79 -21.72 12.14
C VAL A 24 -47.27 -21.56 12.29
N PHE A 25 -46.48 -21.91 11.26
CA PHE A 25 -45.03 -21.62 11.27
C PHE A 25 -44.69 -20.23 10.73
N SER A 26 -45.65 -19.53 10.10
CA SER A 26 -45.43 -18.22 9.47
C SER A 26 -45.14 -17.08 10.45
N GLY A 27 -45.58 -17.18 11.71
CA GLY A 27 -45.34 -16.13 12.71
C GLY A 27 -43.99 -16.27 13.40
N ILE A 28 -43.72 -17.46 13.93
CA ILE A 28 -42.49 -17.74 14.70
C ILE A 28 -41.26 -17.75 13.78
N ALA A 29 -41.37 -18.31 12.56
CA ALA A 29 -40.27 -18.28 11.59
C ALA A 29 -39.94 -16.85 11.13
N LEU A 30 -40.93 -15.96 11.01
CA LEU A 30 -40.72 -14.58 10.59
C LEU A 30 -40.05 -13.75 11.68
N VAL A 31 -40.41 -13.96 12.96
CA VAL A 31 -39.75 -13.33 14.11
C VAL A 31 -38.32 -13.85 14.29
N VAL A 32 -38.09 -15.17 14.14
CA VAL A 32 -36.75 -15.76 14.21
C VAL A 32 -35.85 -15.27 13.07
N THR A 33 -36.41 -15.03 11.89
CA THR A 33 -35.65 -14.47 10.74
C THR A 33 -35.24 -13.01 10.99
N ILE A 34 -36.09 -12.20 11.63
CA ILE A 34 -35.77 -10.80 11.97
C ILE A 34 -34.66 -10.73 13.05
N VAL A 35 -34.66 -11.62 14.04
CA VAL A 35 -33.64 -11.64 15.10
C VAL A 35 -32.26 -12.02 14.56
N ILE A 36 -32.18 -12.89 13.54
CA ILE A 36 -30.90 -13.30 12.91
C ILE A 36 -30.28 -12.16 12.06
N LEU A 37 -31.09 -11.21 11.57
CA LEU A 37 -30.62 -10.06 10.79
C LEU A 37 -30.14 -8.88 11.66
N ASN A 38 -30.45 -8.86 12.96
CA ASN A 38 -29.92 -7.87 13.91
C ASN A 38 -28.56 -8.27 14.49
N LYS A 39 -27.69 -8.91 13.68
CA LYS A 39 -26.27 -9.00 14.05
C LYS A 39 -25.67 -7.62 13.87
N GLY A 40 -25.70 -6.83 14.95
CA GLY A 40 -25.01 -5.54 15.02
C GLY A 40 -23.57 -5.73 14.55
N GLU A 41 -23.22 -5.03 13.47
CA GLU A 41 -21.85 -4.99 12.97
C GLU A 41 -21.04 -4.24 14.02
N ASN A 42 -20.27 -4.98 14.82
CA ASN A 42 -19.26 -4.37 15.66
C ASN A 42 -18.16 -3.84 14.72
N VAL A 43 -18.30 -2.57 14.33
CA VAL A 43 -17.25 -1.84 13.62
C VAL A 43 -16.10 -1.66 14.60
N THR A 44 -15.19 -2.63 14.64
CA THR A 44 -13.92 -2.50 15.33
C THR A 44 -13.07 -1.51 14.55
N THR A 45 -13.00 -0.28 15.05
CA THR A 45 -12.06 0.73 14.58
C THR A 45 -10.65 0.14 14.65
N GLN A 46 -10.12 -0.28 13.50
CA GLN A 46 -8.75 -0.78 13.40
C GLN A 46 -7.81 0.40 13.66
N LEU A 47 -7.23 0.47 14.85
CA LEU A 47 -6.10 1.33 15.12
C LEU A 47 -4.96 0.85 14.22
N SER A 48 -4.75 1.48 13.07
CA SER A 48 -3.57 1.23 12.26
C SER A 48 -2.36 1.69 13.07
N GLN A 49 -1.72 0.75 13.76
CA GLN A 49 -0.49 1.01 14.47
C GLN A 49 0.57 1.32 13.42
N SER A 50 0.83 2.61 13.19
CA SER A 50 1.90 3.07 12.30
C SER A 50 3.21 2.54 12.89
N SER A 51 3.70 1.43 12.35
CA SER A 51 4.99 0.90 12.73
C SER A 51 6.02 1.95 12.33
N ALA A 52 6.87 2.38 13.28
CA ALA A 52 7.94 3.31 12.98
C ALA A 52 8.83 2.69 11.90
N LYS A 53 8.79 3.26 10.69
CA LYS A 53 9.60 2.77 9.58
C LYS A 53 11.07 3.02 9.88
N ALA A 54 11.91 2.03 9.63
CA ALA A 54 13.35 2.19 9.80
C ALA A 54 13.89 3.02 8.63
N VAL A 55 14.34 4.25 8.89
CA VAL A 55 14.90 5.14 7.87
C VAL A 55 16.41 5.20 7.99
N ARG A 56 17.13 4.95 6.88
CA ARG A 56 18.59 5.03 6.80
C ARG A 56 19.02 5.92 5.63
N VAL A 57 19.87 6.90 5.90
CA VAL A 57 20.46 7.76 4.86
C VAL A 57 21.67 7.10 4.21
N ILE A 58 21.66 7.01 2.89
CA ILE A 58 22.76 6.45 2.09
C ILE A 58 23.71 7.56 1.64
N ASP A 59 23.18 8.62 1.02
CA ASP A 59 23.88 9.81 0.53
C ASP A 59 22.90 11.01 0.59
N GLY A 60 23.20 12.11 -0.10
CA GLY A 60 22.38 13.33 -0.06
C GLY A 60 21.08 13.28 -0.87
N ASP A 61 20.85 12.27 -1.70
CA ASP A 61 19.62 12.10 -2.49
C ASP A 61 18.98 10.73 -2.36
N THR A 62 19.58 9.80 -1.60
CA THR A 62 19.14 8.42 -1.47
C THR A 62 18.93 8.02 -0.01
N ILE A 63 17.73 7.49 0.27
CA ILE A 63 17.35 6.92 1.57
C ILE A 63 16.81 5.51 1.43
N ASP A 64 17.05 4.69 2.43
CA ASP A 64 16.39 3.40 2.60
C ASP A 64 15.28 3.55 3.64
N ILE A 65 14.08 3.13 3.27
CA ILE A 65 12.92 3.01 4.16
C ILE A 65 12.55 1.54 4.24
N ASP A 66 12.72 0.96 5.42
CA ASP A 66 12.62 -0.47 5.68
C ASP A 66 13.60 -1.26 4.76
N SER A 67 13.07 -1.95 3.75
CA SER A 67 13.86 -2.71 2.76
C SER A 67 13.89 -2.06 1.38
N ASN A 68 13.31 -0.88 1.23
CA ASN A 68 13.14 -0.20 -0.06
C ASN A 68 14.10 0.99 -0.16
N ARG A 69 14.88 1.03 -1.24
CA ARG A 69 15.76 2.17 -1.57
C ARG A 69 15.03 3.19 -2.41
N PHE A 70 14.99 4.43 -1.95
CA PHE A 70 14.41 5.58 -2.64
C PHE A 70 15.49 6.58 -3.03
N ARG A 71 15.50 6.97 -4.31
CA ARG A 71 16.19 8.15 -4.83
C ARG A 71 15.17 9.30 -4.91
N LEU A 72 15.53 10.44 -4.33
CA LEU A 72 14.69 11.63 -4.29
C LEU A 72 14.47 12.17 -5.71
N PHE A 73 13.23 12.49 -6.01
CA PHE A 73 12.86 13.05 -7.30
C PHE A 73 13.24 14.54 -7.37
N GLY A 74 13.91 14.92 -8.46
CA GLY A 74 14.14 16.34 -8.78
C GLY A 74 15.39 16.97 -8.16
N ILE A 75 16.22 16.19 -7.45
CA ILE A 75 17.53 16.63 -6.97
C ILE A 75 18.62 15.61 -7.31
N ASP A 76 19.87 16.06 -7.36
CA ASP A 76 21.06 15.24 -7.49
C ASP A 76 22.08 15.76 -6.49
N ALA A 77 22.41 14.94 -5.50
CA ALA A 77 23.32 15.34 -4.43
C ALA A 77 24.75 14.86 -4.73
N PRO A 78 25.78 15.53 -4.17
CA PRO A 78 27.15 15.07 -4.35
C PRO A 78 27.35 13.65 -3.82
N GLU A 79 27.89 12.80 -4.68
CA GLU A 79 28.20 11.42 -4.32
C GLU A 79 29.41 11.36 -3.38
N LYS A 80 29.48 10.30 -2.57
CA LYS A 80 30.63 10.10 -1.67
C LYS A 80 31.92 9.98 -2.48
N GLY A 81 32.92 10.79 -2.13
CA GLY A 81 34.23 10.78 -2.80
C GLY A 81 34.28 11.60 -4.09
N GLN A 82 33.21 12.31 -4.45
CA GLN A 82 33.24 13.29 -5.52
C GLN A 82 34.21 14.43 -5.15
N PRO A 83 35.09 14.87 -6.06
CA PRO A 83 35.98 16.00 -5.79
C PRO A 83 35.17 17.29 -5.70
N CYS A 84 35.28 17.97 -4.56
CA CYS A 84 34.62 19.25 -4.29
C CYS A 84 35.59 20.23 -3.63
N SER A 85 35.39 21.52 -3.89
CA SER A 85 36.17 22.62 -3.31
C SER A 85 35.28 23.78 -2.89
N ARG A 86 35.51 24.35 -1.72
CA ARG A 86 34.83 25.55 -1.21
C ARG A 86 35.91 26.58 -0.91
N ASN A 87 35.83 27.75 -1.54
CA ASN A 87 36.85 28.80 -1.44
C ASN A 87 38.27 28.30 -1.82
N ASN A 88 38.38 27.53 -2.90
CA ASN A 88 39.61 26.87 -3.36
C ASN A 88 40.25 25.86 -2.37
N VAL A 89 39.54 25.48 -1.31
CA VAL A 89 39.96 24.44 -0.37
C VAL A 89 39.17 23.16 -0.65
N PRO A 90 39.83 22.01 -0.88
CA PRO A 90 39.15 20.72 -1.00
C PRO A 90 38.31 20.42 0.24
N TYR A 91 37.08 19.96 0.04
CA TYR A 91 36.20 19.52 1.14
C TYR A 91 35.32 18.35 0.69
N ASP A 92 34.91 17.52 1.64
CA ASP A 92 34.05 16.37 1.38
C ASP A 92 32.57 16.79 1.34
N CYS A 93 32.14 17.27 0.17
CA CYS A 93 30.77 17.67 -0.10
C CYS A 93 29.77 16.51 0.04
N GLY A 94 30.15 15.28 -0.29
CA GLY A 94 29.27 14.11 -0.20
C GLY A 94 28.97 13.75 1.25
N SER A 95 29.99 13.75 2.11
CA SER A 95 29.80 13.55 3.55
C SER A 95 28.98 14.69 4.18
N ALA A 96 29.24 15.94 3.79
CA ALA A 96 28.47 17.08 4.28
C ALA A 96 26.99 17.01 3.86
N SER A 97 26.71 16.65 2.60
CA SER A 97 25.34 16.48 2.10
C SER A 97 24.61 15.35 2.82
N LYS A 98 25.27 14.21 3.01
CA LYS A 98 24.72 13.08 3.78
C LYS A 98 24.41 13.46 5.23
N GLU A 99 25.28 14.22 5.88
CA GLU A 99 25.07 14.68 7.26
C GLU A 99 23.89 15.64 7.36
N HIS A 100 23.74 16.55 6.39
CA HIS A 100 22.60 17.44 6.33
C HIS A 100 21.28 16.68 6.12
N MET A 101 21.28 15.68 5.24
CA MET A 101 20.13 14.80 5.04
C MET A 101 19.74 14.05 6.33
N LYS A 102 20.73 13.55 7.10
CA LYS A 102 20.48 12.95 8.42
C LYS A 102 19.85 13.93 9.39
N PHE A 103 20.26 15.19 9.37
CA PHE A 103 19.69 16.23 10.21
C PHE A 103 18.21 16.46 9.88
N ILE A 104 17.86 16.60 8.60
CA ILE A 104 16.47 16.79 8.14
C ILE A 104 15.57 15.63 8.57
N ILE A 105 16.04 14.39 8.45
CA ILE A 105 15.21 13.22 8.79
C ILE A 105 15.17 12.90 10.29
N SER A 106 16.01 13.53 11.10
CA SER A 106 16.17 13.16 12.51
C SER A 106 14.92 13.51 13.31
N GLY A 107 14.24 12.49 13.84
CA GLY A 107 13.02 12.67 14.64
C GLY A 107 11.76 13.02 13.84
N ALA A 108 11.86 13.15 12.52
CA ALA A 108 10.74 13.46 11.65
C ALA A 108 9.98 12.20 11.21
N ILE A 109 8.68 12.35 10.95
CA ILE A 109 7.86 11.32 10.31
C ILE A 109 8.14 11.37 8.80
N ILE A 110 8.69 10.27 8.27
CA ILE A 110 9.06 10.16 6.86
C ILE A 110 7.97 9.41 6.07
N GLU A 111 7.48 10.06 5.02
CA GLU A 111 6.55 9.47 4.06
C GLU A 111 7.12 9.61 2.66
N CYS A 112 7.03 8.56 1.84
CA CYS A 112 7.49 8.59 0.45
C CYS A 112 6.41 8.08 -0.49
N GLY A 113 6.13 8.84 -1.54
CA GLY A 113 5.33 8.43 -2.68
C GLY A 113 6.22 7.95 -3.83
N GLU A 114 6.02 6.71 -4.27
CA GLU A 114 6.67 6.17 -5.48
C GLU A 114 6.16 6.88 -6.74
N ARG A 115 7.09 7.34 -7.58
CA ARG A 115 6.83 7.84 -8.94
C ARG A 115 7.23 6.82 -10.00
N GLY A 116 8.15 5.93 -9.69
CA GLY A 116 8.60 4.86 -10.57
C GLY A 116 9.85 4.16 -10.01
N LYS A 117 10.53 3.40 -10.87
CA LYS A 117 11.79 2.73 -10.55
C LYS A 117 12.85 3.06 -11.59
N ASP A 118 14.10 3.13 -11.16
CA ASP A 118 15.23 3.22 -12.07
C ASP A 118 15.64 1.83 -12.62
N ARG A 119 16.60 1.82 -13.55
CA ARG A 119 17.11 0.60 -14.19
C ARG A 119 17.81 -0.38 -13.23
N TRP A 120 18.14 0.06 -12.02
CA TRP A 120 18.78 -0.74 -10.98
C TRP A 120 17.79 -1.19 -9.89
N GLY A 121 16.50 -0.86 -10.06
CA GLY A 121 15.43 -1.27 -9.15
C GLY A 121 15.25 -0.36 -7.93
N ARG A 122 15.92 0.80 -7.87
CA ARG A 122 15.66 1.80 -6.82
C ARG A 122 14.35 2.51 -7.14
N TYR A 123 13.53 2.75 -6.11
CA TYR A 123 12.37 3.61 -6.24
C TYR A 123 12.82 5.04 -6.51
N ILE A 124 12.13 5.73 -7.41
CA ILE A 124 12.24 7.18 -7.59
C ILE A 124 10.96 7.75 -7.00
N GLY A 125 11.07 8.71 -6.09
CA GLY A 125 9.90 9.20 -5.36
C GLY A 125 10.06 10.56 -4.74
N ILE A 126 8.93 11.13 -4.33
CA ILE A 126 8.88 12.34 -3.52
C ILE A 126 8.75 11.89 -2.08
N CYS A 127 9.66 12.33 -1.22
CA CYS A 127 9.66 12.03 0.19
C CYS A 127 9.50 13.30 1.01
N THR A 128 8.74 13.20 2.09
CA THR A 128 8.46 14.31 3.01
C THR A 128 8.93 13.97 4.42
N ALA A 129 9.44 14.96 5.12
CA ALA A 129 9.72 14.95 6.56
C ALA A 129 8.70 15.86 7.24
N ASP A 130 7.84 15.31 8.10
CA ASP A 130 6.74 16.02 8.78
C ASP A 130 5.84 16.82 7.81
N GLY A 131 5.66 16.30 6.59
CA GLY A 131 4.86 16.92 5.53
C GLY A 131 5.60 17.93 4.64
N GLU A 132 6.87 18.26 4.90
CA GLU A 132 7.68 19.11 4.02
C GLU A 132 8.57 18.26 3.09
N ASP A 133 8.63 18.61 1.80
CA ASP A 133 9.44 17.92 0.78
C ASP A 133 10.93 17.97 1.12
N ILE A 134 11.53 16.80 1.34
CA ILE A 134 12.93 16.66 1.71
C ILE A 134 13.85 17.18 0.60
N SER A 135 13.49 16.97 -0.66
CA SER A 135 14.25 17.44 -1.81
C SER A 135 14.32 18.97 -1.82
N ARG A 136 13.21 19.63 -1.45
CA ARG A 136 13.16 21.08 -1.30
C ARG A 136 14.00 21.57 -0.11
N LEU A 137 13.97 20.86 1.01
CA LEU A 137 14.78 21.18 2.19
C LEU A 137 16.27 21.09 1.86
N MET A 138 16.69 20.00 1.22
CA MET A 138 18.07 19.80 0.77
C MET A 138 18.58 20.94 -0.12
N VAL A 139 17.78 21.38 -1.09
CA VAL A 139 18.15 22.50 -1.98
C VAL A 139 18.16 23.84 -1.25
N ARG A 140 17.23 24.08 -0.31
CA ARG A 140 17.16 25.33 0.45
C ARG A 140 18.40 25.55 1.33
N HIS A 141 18.99 24.47 1.81
CA HIS A 141 20.09 24.49 2.77
C HIS A 141 21.45 24.08 2.16
N GLY A 142 21.51 23.87 0.84
CA GLY A 142 22.69 23.45 0.08
C GLY A 142 23.67 24.57 -0.24
#